data_AF-A0A5R8WXS8-F1
#
_entry.id   AF-A0A5R8WXS8-F1
#
_cell.length_a   1.000
_cell.length_b   1.000
_cell.length_c   1.000
_cell.angle_alpha   90.00
_cell.angle_beta   90.00
_cell.angle_gamma   90.00
#
_symmetry.space_group_name_H-M   'P 1'
#
loop_
_entity.id
_entity.type
_entity.pdbx_description
1 polymer ?
#
loop_
_entity_poly.entity_id
_entity_poly.type
_entity_poly.pdbx_seq_one_letter_code
_entity_poly.pdbx_strand_id
1 'polypeptide(L)'
;MLPAADVSVPVANSPTAAVRVQAIDVVRGLVMLIMAIDHVRDCFSPTPFRPEDLGQTTTLWFFTRWITHFCAPTFVFLAGVSIWLAQQRRGSRRATSWFLLTRGLWLVAAEVLLIAPVLHWDYGMILLQVIWAIGWGMVLLAGLLWLPRPVLLGLAALILLGHDALPFIQPVTAHNALWALLHNNTFVLALPPLPPLLVAYSIGPWLGVLLAGYLIGPWFALPLPERTRRLRVAGTAALLLFGALRATNWYGDPAPWSQQARGAWYTVLSFVNVSKYPPSLLFACLTLGVALWLLSGAEQLSSRPARWLRTYGRVPFFYYMLHLLLISGGSWLWTRAAFGQPFNLAFSTPAEWPAAYQPSLLRTYVVWLAVVGLLYWPCRWYEGYRQRHRYWWMSYL
;
A
#
# COMPACT_ATOMS: atom_id res chain seq x y z
N MET A 1 -55.21 23.21 38.51
CA MET A 1 -54.82 24.07 37.38
C MET A 1 -53.46 24.69 37.74
N LEU A 2 -52.37 24.05 37.28
CA LEU A 2 -50.92 24.43 37.24
C LEU A 2 -50.20 25.04 38.48
N PRO A 3 -48.86 24.90 38.63
CA PRO A 3 -47.90 24.00 37.95
C PRO A 3 -46.97 23.22 38.91
N ALA A 4 -46.48 22.06 38.43
CA ALA A 4 -45.38 21.32 39.04
C ALA A 4 -44.04 21.88 38.56
N ALA A 5 -43.07 21.96 39.47
CA ALA A 5 -41.73 22.50 39.24
C ALA A 5 -40.90 21.54 38.36
N ASP A 6 -40.43 22.06 37.23
CA ASP A 6 -39.57 21.37 36.28
C ASP A 6 -38.11 21.47 36.76
N VAL A 7 -37.60 20.41 37.39
CA VAL A 7 -36.19 20.29 37.76
C VAL A 7 -35.41 19.86 36.52
N SER A 8 -34.85 20.85 35.82
CA SER A 8 -33.94 20.60 34.71
C SER A 8 -32.61 20.02 35.22
N VAL A 9 -32.40 18.73 34.95
CA VAL A 9 -31.10 18.08 35.13
C VAL A 9 -30.15 18.63 34.06
N PRO A 10 -28.95 19.13 34.40
CA PRO A 10 -28.00 19.57 33.39
C PRO A 10 -27.52 18.35 32.60
N VAL A 11 -27.88 18.31 31.31
CA VAL A 11 -27.35 17.33 30.36
C VAL A 11 -25.84 17.53 30.29
N ALA A 12 -25.10 16.59 30.87
CA ALA A 12 -23.66 16.55 30.76
C ALA A 12 -23.27 16.48 29.28
N ASN A 13 -22.61 17.53 28.80
CA ASN A 13 -21.94 17.53 27.50
C ASN A 13 -20.92 16.40 27.49
N SER A 14 -21.23 15.28 26.84
CA SER A 14 -20.28 14.20 26.54
C SER A 14 -19.22 14.72 25.55
N PRO A 15 -17.93 14.87 25.91
CA PRO A 15 -16.90 15.19 24.94
C PRO A 15 -16.00 13.96 24.77
N THR A 16 -16.47 12.96 24.02
CA THR A 16 -15.55 12.00 23.41
C THR A 16 -15.88 11.87 21.93
N ALA A 17 -15.80 13.00 21.22
CA ALA A 17 -15.50 12.96 19.81
C ALA A 17 -14.16 12.21 19.69
N ALA A 18 -14.22 10.93 19.28
CA ALA A 18 -13.05 10.08 19.12
C ALA A 18 -11.95 10.86 18.40
N VAL A 19 -10.86 11.17 19.11
CA VAL A 19 -9.73 11.94 18.59
C VAL A 19 -9.14 11.13 17.44
N ARG A 20 -9.57 11.43 16.21
CA ARG A 20 -9.04 10.80 15.01
C ARG A 20 -7.56 11.14 14.94
N VAL A 21 -6.74 10.10 14.83
CA VAL A 21 -5.28 10.25 14.71
C VAL A 21 -4.96 10.88 13.37
N GLN A 22 -4.65 12.17 13.39
CA GLN A 22 -4.40 12.94 12.16
C GLN A 22 -3.18 12.42 11.39
N ALA A 23 -2.17 11.92 12.11
CA ALA A 23 -0.96 11.37 11.51
C ALA A 23 -1.24 10.24 10.51
N ILE A 24 -2.21 9.36 10.80
CA ILE A 24 -2.57 8.25 9.91
C ILE A 24 -3.09 8.78 8.57
N ASP A 25 -4.01 9.76 8.61
CA ASP A 25 -4.58 10.35 7.40
C ASP A 25 -3.52 11.14 6.61
N VAL A 26 -2.62 11.88 7.28
CA VAL A 26 -1.53 12.62 6.63
C VAL A 26 -0.57 11.68 5.91
N VAL A 27 -0.04 10.66 6.60
CA VAL A 27 0.95 9.74 6.05
C VAL A 27 0.33 8.90 4.94
N ARG A 28 -0.92 8.44 5.10
CA ARG A 28 -1.64 7.74 4.04
C ARG A 28 -1.80 8.64 2.80
N GLY A 29 -2.18 9.90 2.99
CA GLY A 29 -2.31 10.87 1.90
C GLY A 29 -0.99 11.11 1.16
N LEU A 30 0.11 11.28 1.88
CA LEU A 30 1.46 11.42 1.28
C LEU A 30 1.78 10.22 0.38
N VAL A 31 1.58 9.03 0.92
CA VAL A 31 1.87 7.79 0.20
C VAL A 31 0.95 7.58 -1.01
N MET A 32 -0.32 7.98 -0.95
CA MET A 32 -1.23 7.97 -2.10
C MET A 32 -0.71 8.81 -3.27
N LEU A 33 -0.17 9.98 -2.97
CA LEU A 33 0.38 10.88 -3.98
C LEU A 33 1.65 10.32 -4.59
N ILE A 34 2.56 9.76 -3.78
CA ILE A 34 3.79 9.13 -4.27
C ILE A 34 3.47 7.89 -5.10
N MET A 35 2.52 7.05 -4.67
CA MET A 35 2.08 5.85 -5.38
C MET A 35 1.60 6.16 -6.81
N ALA A 36 0.92 7.28 -7.02
CA ALA A 36 0.47 7.68 -8.35
C ALA A 36 1.62 7.90 -9.33
N ILE A 37 2.83 8.24 -8.87
CA ILE A 37 4.03 8.34 -9.73
C ILE A 37 4.33 6.99 -10.39
N ASP A 38 4.19 5.89 -9.65
CA ASP A 38 4.46 4.53 -10.15
C ASP A 38 3.53 4.20 -11.31
N HIS A 39 2.23 4.41 -11.09
CA HIS A 39 1.20 4.14 -12.10
C HIS A 39 1.31 5.07 -13.32
N VAL A 40 1.60 6.36 -13.11
CA VAL A 40 1.84 7.27 -14.23
C VAL A 40 3.09 6.87 -15.01
N ARG A 41 4.18 6.49 -14.34
CA ARG A 41 5.39 6.03 -15.01
C ARG A 41 5.09 4.80 -15.86
N ASP A 42 4.44 3.79 -15.29
CA ASP A 42 4.18 2.54 -15.99
C ASP A 42 3.24 2.73 -17.18
N CYS A 43 2.25 3.63 -17.08
CA CYS A 43 1.30 3.88 -18.18
C CYS A 43 1.80 4.87 -19.25
N PHE A 44 2.54 5.92 -18.88
CA PHE A 44 2.92 7.00 -19.82
C PHE A 44 4.39 6.98 -20.22
N SER A 45 5.26 6.42 -19.39
CA SER A 45 6.71 6.47 -19.61
C SER A 45 7.42 5.17 -19.19
N PRO A 46 6.90 3.95 -19.50
CA PRO A 46 7.61 2.72 -19.19
C PRO A 46 8.94 2.67 -19.95
N THR A 47 9.96 2.09 -19.31
CA THR A 47 11.30 1.89 -19.85
C THR A 47 11.48 0.43 -20.27
N PRO A 48 12.31 0.13 -21.29
CA PRO A 48 12.57 -1.25 -21.71
C PRO A 48 13.39 -2.05 -20.68
N PHE A 49 13.94 -1.37 -19.68
CA PHE A 49 14.64 -1.95 -18.54
C PHE A 49 13.89 -1.64 -17.25
N ARG A 50 14.15 -2.42 -16.18
CA ARG A 50 13.62 -2.10 -14.85
C ARG A 50 14.29 -0.83 -14.31
N PRO A 51 13.57 0.17 -13.79
CA PRO A 51 14.20 1.40 -13.28
C PRO A 51 15.19 1.19 -12.12
N GLU A 52 15.13 0.04 -11.45
CA GLU A 52 16.07 -0.39 -10.39
C GLU A 52 17.32 -1.11 -10.94
N ASP A 53 17.38 -1.43 -12.23
CA ASP A 53 18.52 -2.09 -12.85
C ASP A 53 19.70 -1.12 -12.94
N LEU A 54 20.68 -1.31 -12.06
CA LEU A 54 21.84 -0.45 -11.93
C LEU A 54 22.77 -0.49 -13.15
N GLY A 55 22.67 -1.50 -14.01
CA GLY A 55 23.41 -1.57 -15.26
C GLY A 55 22.90 -0.57 -16.30
N GLN A 56 21.59 -0.28 -16.28
CA GLN A 56 20.92 0.50 -17.33
C GLN A 56 20.35 1.84 -16.83
N THR A 57 19.96 1.91 -15.55
CA THR A 57 19.21 3.03 -15.02
C THR A 57 20.04 4.32 -14.90
N THR A 58 19.32 5.43 -14.73
CA THR A 58 19.88 6.70 -14.26
C THR A 58 19.45 6.93 -12.82
N THR A 59 20.13 7.84 -12.12
CA THR A 59 19.76 8.22 -10.75
C THR A 59 18.29 8.66 -10.65
N LEU A 60 17.79 9.45 -11.62
CA LEU A 60 16.41 9.94 -11.59
C LEU A 60 15.39 8.82 -11.81
N TRP A 61 15.63 7.92 -12.77
CA TRP A 61 14.76 6.75 -12.99
C TRP A 61 14.73 5.82 -11.77
N PHE A 62 15.89 5.56 -11.18
CA PHE A 62 16.02 4.78 -9.95
C PHE A 62 15.18 5.40 -8.83
N PHE A 63 15.39 6.67 -8.49
CA PHE A 63 14.65 7.29 -7.38
C PHE A 63 13.16 7.43 -7.66
N THR A 64 12.76 7.66 -8.93
CA THR A 64 11.34 7.69 -9.31
C THR A 64 10.62 6.39 -8.96
N ARG A 65 11.30 5.24 -9.11
CA ARG A 65 10.77 3.92 -8.73
C ARG A 65 11.01 3.58 -7.25
N TRP A 66 12.16 3.96 -6.71
CA TRP A 66 12.55 3.61 -5.34
C TRP A 66 11.65 4.31 -4.31
N ILE A 67 11.28 5.57 -4.50
CA ILE A 67 10.38 6.28 -3.56
C ILE A 67 8.99 5.62 -3.46
N THR A 68 8.56 4.88 -4.48
CA THR A 68 7.25 4.19 -4.46
C THR A 68 7.30 2.87 -3.68
N HIS A 69 8.49 2.43 -3.22
CA HIS A 69 8.65 1.27 -2.34
C HIS A 69 7.97 1.47 -0.99
N PHE A 70 7.95 2.71 -0.51
CA PHE A 70 7.32 3.03 0.77
C PHE A 70 5.80 2.92 0.73
N CYS A 71 5.19 2.81 -0.47
CA CYS A 71 3.75 2.94 -0.60
C CYS A 71 2.98 1.73 -0.07
N ALA A 72 3.16 0.57 -0.71
CA ALA A 72 2.49 -0.67 -0.32
C ALA A 72 2.67 -1.05 1.17
N PRO A 73 3.90 -1.10 1.73
CA PRO A 73 4.10 -1.46 3.15
C PRO A 73 3.44 -0.47 4.10
N THR A 74 3.51 0.84 3.82
CA THR A 74 2.84 1.83 4.66
C THR A 74 1.31 1.66 4.61
N PHE A 75 0.72 1.42 3.44
CA PHE A 75 -0.72 1.17 3.33
C PHE A 75 -1.16 -0.08 4.09
N VAL A 76 -0.48 -1.20 3.88
CA VAL A 76 -0.81 -2.48 4.51
C VAL A 76 -0.66 -2.37 6.03
N PHE A 77 0.42 -1.74 6.50
CA PHE A 77 0.64 -1.46 7.92
C PHE A 77 -0.47 -0.58 8.51
N LEU A 78 -0.78 0.55 7.86
CA LEU A 78 -1.84 1.46 8.31
C LEU A 78 -3.23 0.85 8.23
N ALA A 79 -3.47 -0.11 7.33
CA ALA A 79 -4.69 -0.90 7.31
C ALA A 79 -4.81 -1.71 8.61
N GLY A 80 -3.74 -2.38 9.05
CA GLY A 80 -3.70 -3.10 10.33
C GLY A 80 -4.00 -2.20 11.53
N VAL A 81 -3.36 -1.03 11.61
CA VAL A 81 -3.64 -0.02 12.64
C VAL A 81 -5.11 0.41 12.60
N SER A 82 -5.65 0.65 11.40
CA SER A 82 -7.05 1.07 11.22
C SER A 82 -8.04 0.00 11.64
N ILE A 83 -7.72 -1.28 11.43
CA ILE A 83 -8.52 -2.42 11.88
C ILE A 83 -8.59 -2.45 13.41
N TRP A 84 -7.46 -2.28 14.10
CA TRP A 84 -7.45 -2.20 15.56
C TRP A 84 -8.31 -1.03 16.06
N LEU A 85 -8.13 0.18 15.50
CA LEU A 85 -8.95 1.35 15.86
C LEU A 85 -10.44 1.17 15.54
N ALA A 86 -10.78 0.45 14.46
CA ALA A 86 -12.16 0.11 14.13
C ALA A 86 -12.75 -0.88 15.15
N GLN A 87 -11.97 -1.87 15.59
CA GLN A 87 -12.38 -2.82 16.63
C GLN A 87 -12.72 -2.10 17.94
N GLN A 88 -11.87 -1.18 18.40
CA GLN A 88 -12.11 -0.41 19.62
C GLN A 88 -13.40 0.41 19.53
N ARG A 89 -13.71 0.98 18.36
CA ARG A 89 -14.96 1.73 18.13
C ARG A 89 -16.20 0.84 18.07
N ARG A 90 -16.07 -0.40 17.59
CA ARG A 90 -17.19 -1.35 17.49
C ARG A 90 -17.49 -2.06 18.80
N GLY A 91 -16.53 -2.19 19.70
CA GLY A 91 -16.67 -2.89 20.98
C GLY A 91 -16.90 -4.41 20.87
N SER A 92 -16.92 -4.98 19.66
CA SER A 92 -17.21 -6.39 19.42
C SER A 92 -16.19 -7.02 18.48
N ARG A 93 -15.50 -8.07 18.99
CA ARG A 93 -14.57 -8.88 18.21
C ARG A 93 -15.29 -9.63 17.09
N ARG A 94 -16.46 -10.21 17.37
CA ARG A 94 -17.29 -10.92 16.37
C ARG A 94 -17.73 -9.99 15.24
N ALA A 95 -18.22 -8.79 15.57
CA ALA A 95 -18.63 -7.81 14.56
C ALA A 95 -17.45 -7.32 13.72
N THR A 96 -16.27 -7.19 14.32
CA THR A 96 -15.04 -6.81 13.60
C THR A 96 -14.59 -7.94 12.67
N SER A 97 -14.54 -9.17 13.17
CA SER A 97 -14.20 -10.37 12.39
C SER A 97 -15.10 -10.51 11.16
N TRP A 98 -16.42 -10.42 11.32
CA TRP A 98 -17.36 -10.47 10.21
C TRP A 98 -17.14 -9.35 9.19
N PHE A 99 -16.93 -8.11 9.67
CA PHE A 99 -16.63 -6.98 8.81
C PHE A 99 -15.34 -7.17 8.00
N LEU A 100 -14.29 -7.74 8.60
CA LEU A 100 -13.04 -8.03 7.89
C LEU A 100 -13.22 -9.11 6.82
N LEU A 101 -13.99 -10.16 7.13
CA LEU A 101 -14.29 -11.21 6.17
C LEU A 101 -15.01 -10.64 4.94
N THR A 102 -16.13 -9.94 5.15
CA THR A 102 -16.93 -9.42 4.04
C THR A 102 -16.20 -8.33 3.27
N ARG A 103 -15.51 -7.41 3.96
CA ARG A 103 -14.73 -6.35 3.32
C ARG A 103 -13.51 -6.90 2.57
N GLY A 104 -12.83 -7.90 3.13
CA GLY A 104 -11.70 -8.54 2.50
C GLY A 104 -12.08 -9.24 1.20
N LEU A 105 -13.17 -10.02 1.22
CA LEU A 105 -13.73 -10.66 0.03
C LEU A 105 -14.20 -9.62 -1.02
N TRP A 106 -14.79 -8.51 -0.58
CA TRP A 106 -15.12 -7.39 -1.47
C TRP A 106 -13.88 -6.80 -2.15
N LEU A 107 -12.76 -6.61 -1.43
CA LEU A 107 -11.52 -6.10 -2.03
C LEU A 107 -10.93 -7.10 -3.04
N VAL A 108 -10.99 -8.40 -2.75
CA VAL A 108 -10.59 -9.46 -3.68
C VAL A 108 -11.44 -9.41 -4.95
N ALA A 109 -12.76 -9.31 -4.81
CA ALA A 109 -13.67 -9.17 -5.94
C ALA A 109 -13.41 -7.88 -6.73
N ALA A 110 -13.20 -6.75 -6.05
CA ALA A 110 -12.87 -5.47 -6.69
C ALA A 110 -11.55 -5.53 -7.47
N GLU A 111 -10.54 -6.26 -6.97
CA GLU A 111 -9.29 -6.46 -7.72
C GLU A 111 -9.54 -7.15 -9.05
N VAL A 112 -10.22 -8.31 -9.01
CA VAL A 112 -10.44 -9.17 -10.18
C VAL A 112 -11.43 -8.54 -11.16
N LEU A 113 -12.51 -7.93 -10.67
CA LEU A 113 -13.63 -7.49 -11.49
C LEU A 113 -13.56 -6.03 -11.91
N LEU A 114 -12.83 -5.17 -11.18
CA LEU A 114 -12.77 -3.74 -11.44
C LEU A 114 -11.35 -3.29 -11.77
N ILE A 115 -10.37 -3.60 -10.92
CA ILE A 115 -9.02 -3.02 -11.02
C ILE A 115 -8.22 -3.66 -12.15
N ALA A 116 -8.18 -4.99 -12.23
CA ALA A 116 -7.44 -5.70 -13.27
C ALA A 116 -7.95 -5.34 -14.69
N PRO A 117 -9.27 -5.32 -14.99
CA PRO A 117 -9.78 -4.92 -16.29
C PRO A 117 -9.50 -3.45 -16.64
N VAL A 118 -9.57 -2.53 -15.66
CA VAL A 118 -9.24 -1.10 -15.89
C VAL A 118 -7.77 -0.88 -16.25
N LEU A 119 -6.88 -1.75 -15.77
CA LEU A 119 -5.46 -1.69 -16.08
C LEU A 119 -5.11 -2.33 -17.42
N HIS A 120 -5.72 -3.45 -17.78
CA HIS A 120 -5.39 -4.17 -19.03
C HIS A 120 -6.16 -3.62 -20.24
N TRP A 121 -7.35 -3.07 -20.04
CA TRP A 121 -8.34 -2.82 -21.09
C TRP A 121 -8.77 -4.09 -21.85
N ASP A 122 -8.59 -5.25 -21.23
CA ASP A 122 -9.01 -6.57 -21.71
C ASP A 122 -9.29 -7.53 -20.54
N TYR A 123 -9.62 -8.80 -20.87
CA TYR A 123 -9.83 -9.89 -19.93
C TYR A 123 -8.85 -11.06 -20.16
N GLY A 124 -7.73 -10.81 -20.86
CA GLY A 124 -6.76 -11.83 -21.26
C GLY A 124 -5.84 -12.29 -20.13
N MET A 125 -5.78 -11.54 -19.03
CA MET A 125 -5.01 -11.86 -17.83
C MET A 125 -5.67 -11.29 -16.58
N ILE A 126 -5.59 -12.00 -15.46
CA ILE A 126 -6.02 -11.48 -14.16
C ILE A 126 -4.77 -11.14 -13.35
N LEU A 127 -4.58 -9.85 -13.10
CA LEU A 127 -3.49 -9.35 -12.27
C LEU A 127 -3.91 -9.24 -10.80
N LEU A 128 -3.12 -9.82 -9.90
CA LEU A 128 -3.35 -9.79 -8.46
C LEU A 128 -2.27 -8.95 -7.76
N GLN A 129 -2.64 -7.73 -7.36
CA GLN A 129 -1.76 -6.72 -6.78
C GLN A 129 -1.98 -6.54 -5.26
N VAL A 130 -1.63 -5.35 -4.76
CA VAL A 130 -1.67 -5.02 -3.33
C VAL A 130 -3.08 -5.11 -2.74
N ILE A 131 -4.14 -4.81 -3.50
CA ILE A 131 -5.53 -4.88 -3.01
C ILE A 131 -5.94 -6.33 -2.78
N TRP A 132 -5.52 -7.26 -3.64
CA TRP A 132 -5.66 -8.70 -3.41
C TRP A 132 -5.00 -9.14 -2.11
N ALA A 133 -3.74 -8.75 -1.89
CA ALA A 133 -3.00 -9.11 -0.68
C ALA A 133 -3.65 -8.52 0.59
N ILE A 134 -4.14 -7.27 0.54
CA ILE A 134 -4.90 -6.65 1.64
C ILE A 134 -6.22 -7.38 1.87
N GLY A 135 -6.93 -7.75 0.81
CA GLY A 135 -8.20 -8.46 0.87
C GLY A 135 -8.06 -9.79 1.59
N TRP A 136 -7.13 -10.65 1.15
CA TRP A 136 -6.84 -11.91 1.85
C TRP A 136 -6.24 -11.70 3.22
N GLY A 137 -5.40 -10.67 3.41
CA GLY A 137 -4.91 -10.29 4.74
C GLY A 137 -6.05 -9.99 5.72
N MET A 138 -7.10 -9.29 5.29
CA MET A 138 -8.31 -9.05 6.10
C MET A 138 -9.09 -10.33 6.37
N VAL A 139 -9.27 -11.19 5.35
CA VAL A 139 -9.96 -12.48 5.50
C VAL A 139 -9.24 -13.38 6.51
N LEU A 140 -7.92 -13.50 6.40
CA LEU A 140 -7.11 -14.29 7.34
C LEU A 140 -7.13 -13.66 8.75
N LEU A 141 -6.98 -12.33 8.83
CA LEU A 141 -7.06 -11.63 10.11
C LEU A 141 -8.43 -11.81 10.78
N ALA A 142 -9.53 -11.93 10.02
CA ALA A 142 -10.85 -12.19 10.57
C ALA A 142 -10.88 -13.45 11.45
N GLY A 143 -10.20 -14.52 11.03
CA GLY A 143 -9.99 -15.73 11.83
C GLY A 143 -8.95 -15.55 12.93
N LEU A 144 -7.83 -14.91 12.63
CA LEU A 144 -6.73 -14.71 13.58
C LEU A 144 -7.10 -13.79 14.76
N LEU A 145 -8.10 -12.90 14.62
CA LEU A 145 -8.59 -12.03 15.71
C LEU A 145 -8.99 -12.78 16.99
N TRP A 146 -9.30 -14.07 16.88
CA TRP A 146 -9.71 -14.91 18.00
C TRP A 146 -8.54 -15.46 18.81
N LEU A 147 -7.32 -15.42 18.26
CA LEU A 147 -6.11 -15.84 18.94
C LEU A 147 -5.66 -14.81 19.98
N PRO A 148 -4.98 -15.25 21.06
CA PRO A 148 -4.43 -14.33 22.04
C PRO A 148 -3.28 -13.51 21.42
N ARG A 149 -3.12 -12.27 21.90
CA ARG A 149 -2.15 -11.31 21.37
C ARG A 149 -0.71 -11.83 21.26
N PRO A 150 -0.17 -12.61 22.23
CA PRO A 150 1.18 -13.18 22.12
C PRO A 150 1.35 -14.12 20.91
N VAL A 151 0.31 -14.89 20.57
CA VAL A 151 0.34 -15.78 19.40
C VAL A 151 0.37 -14.96 18.10
N LEU A 152 -0.41 -13.87 18.04
CA LEU A 152 -0.35 -12.94 16.90
C LEU A 152 1.02 -12.29 16.76
N LEU A 153 1.66 -11.93 17.88
CA LEU A 153 3.01 -11.38 17.89
C LEU A 153 4.03 -12.41 17.38
N GLY A 154 3.97 -13.65 17.89
CA GLY A 154 4.81 -14.74 17.42
C GLY A 154 4.63 -15.03 15.93
N LEU A 155 3.39 -15.02 15.44
CA LEU A 155 3.07 -15.22 14.02
C LEU A 155 3.61 -14.07 13.15
N ALA A 156 3.40 -12.82 13.55
CA ALA A 156 3.93 -11.67 12.83
C ALA A 156 5.46 -11.68 12.76
N ALA A 157 6.12 -12.02 13.87
CA ALA A 157 7.57 -12.16 13.95
C ALA A 157 8.06 -13.33 13.08
N LEU A 158 7.43 -14.50 13.15
CA LEU A 158 7.79 -15.67 12.35
C LEU A 158 7.68 -15.38 10.85
N ILE A 159 6.60 -14.72 10.42
CA ILE A 159 6.44 -14.31 9.03
C ILE A 159 7.55 -13.33 8.67
N LEU A 160 7.59 -12.14 9.29
CA LEU A 160 8.47 -11.04 8.88
C LEU A 160 9.97 -11.37 9.02
N LEU A 161 10.36 -12.12 10.04
CA LEU A 161 11.75 -12.47 10.27
C LEU A 161 12.15 -13.79 9.59
N GLY A 162 11.21 -14.69 9.31
CA GLY A 162 11.51 -16.05 8.87
C GLY A 162 11.21 -16.34 7.41
N HIS A 163 10.35 -15.56 6.74
CA HIS A 163 9.90 -15.93 5.39
C HIS A 163 11.04 -15.88 4.35
N ASP A 164 12.03 -15.01 4.51
CA ASP A 164 13.17 -14.92 3.58
C ASP A 164 14.05 -16.18 3.57
N ALA A 165 13.98 -17.02 4.61
CA ALA A 165 14.67 -18.32 4.64
C ALA A 165 13.95 -19.38 3.78
N LEU A 166 12.71 -19.14 3.36
CA LEU A 166 11.94 -20.08 2.56
C LEU A 166 12.34 -19.98 1.08
N PRO A 167 12.54 -21.11 0.38
CA PRO A 167 12.87 -21.09 -1.04
C PRO A 167 11.68 -20.61 -1.87
N PHE A 168 11.97 -19.98 -3.01
CA PHE A 168 10.99 -19.73 -4.05
C PHE A 168 10.75 -21.01 -4.86
N ILE A 169 9.49 -21.27 -5.19
CA ILE A 169 9.11 -22.49 -5.93
C ILE A 169 8.98 -22.15 -7.41
N GLN A 170 9.70 -22.91 -8.25
CA GLN A 170 9.61 -22.86 -9.69
C GLN A 170 9.76 -24.29 -10.28
N PRO A 171 8.97 -24.68 -11.30
CA PRO A 171 7.84 -23.92 -11.86
C PRO A 171 6.64 -23.89 -10.89
N VAL A 172 5.85 -22.81 -10.96
CA VAL A 172 4.56 -22.73 -10.26
C VAL A 172 3.51 -23.48 -11.07
N THR A 173 2.79 -24.39 -10.42
CA THR A 173 1.75 -25.25 -11.01
C THR A 173 0.51 -25.25 -10.13
N ALA A 174 -0.61 -25.78 -10.61
CA ALA A 174 -1.84 -25.90 -9.82
C ALA A 174 -1.62 -26.66 -8.48
N HIS A 175 -0.71 -27.64 -8.45
CA HIS A 175 -0.42 -28.45 -7.26
C HIS A 175 0.25 -27.67 -6.13
N ASN A 176 1.14 -26.71 -6.48
CA ASN A 176 1.89 -25.91 -5.51
C ASN A 176 1.36 -24.46 -5.41
N ALA A 177 0.27 -24.14 -6.11
CA ALA A 177 -0.30 -22.80 -6.19
C ALA A 177 -0.63 -22.19 -4.83
N LEU A 178 -1.15 -22.98 -3.89
CA LEU A 178 -1.46 -22.49 -2.54
C LEU A 178 -0.21 -21.96 -1.83
N TRP A 179 0.90 -22.72 -1.90
CA TRP A 179 2.16 -22.27 -1.32
C TRP A 179 2.70 -21.05 -2.06
N ALA A 180 2.67 -21.04 -3.40
CA ALA A 180 3.14 -19.92 -4.19
C ALA A 180 2.36 -18.62 -3.91
N LEU A 181 1.03 -18.72 -3.72
CA LEU A 181 0.17 -17.62 -3.31
C LEU A 181 0.53 -17.10 -1.91
N LEU A 182 0.97 -17.96 -0.99
CA LEU A 182 1.42 -17.55 0.34
C LEU A 182 2.83 -16.93 0.29
N HIS A 183 3.76 -17.54 -0.42
CA HIS A 183 5.16 -17.10 -0.50
C HIS A 183 5.80 -17.49 -1.84
N ASN A 184 5.98 -16.52 -2.74
CA ASN A 184 6.83 -16.65 -3.91
C ASN A 184 7.25 -15.27 -4.45
N ASN A 185 8.19 -15.25 -5.40
CA ASN A 185 8.41 -14.09 -6.27
C ASN A 185 7.20 -13.87 -7.20
N THR A 186 7.18 -12.80 -7.99
CA THR A 186 6.12 -12.61 -9.01
C THR A 186 6.08 -13.79 -9.98
N PHE A 187 4.90 -14.37 -10.21
CA PHE A 187 4.73 -15.53 -11.10
C PHE A 187 3.43 -15.43 -11.90
N VAL A 188 3.39 -16.17 -13.02
CA VAL A 188 2.19 -16.41 -13.81
C VAL A 188 1.74 -17.85 -13.60
N LEU A 189 0.47 -18.05 -13.25
CA LEU A 189 -0.16 -19.36 -13.15
C LEU A 189 -1.15 -19.53 -14.29
N ALA A 190 -0.86 -20.47 -15.20
CA ALA A 190 -1.78 -20.84 -16.26
C ALA A 190 -2.88 -21.77 -15.71
N LEU A 191 -4.15 -21.43 -15.95
CA LEU A 191 -5.31 -22.20 -15.49
C LEU A 191 -6.33 -22.43 -16.63
N PRO A 192 -5.99 -23.11 -17.74
CA PRO A 192 -6.95 -23.35 -18.82
C PRO A 192 -8.24 -24.03 -18.30
N PRO A 193 -9.44 -23.58 -18.69
CA PRO A 193 -9.75 -22.60 -19.74
C PRO A 193 -9.83 -21.12 -19.26
N LEU A 194 -9.51 -20.83 -18.00
CA LEU A 194 -9.53 -19.47 -17.46
C LEU A 194 -8.31 -18.64 -17.92
N PRO A 195 -8.41 -17.29 -17.92
CA PRO A 195 -7.26 -16.43 -18.13
C PRO A 195 -6.14 -16.72 -17.13
N PRO A 196 -4.86 -16.61 -17.54
CA PRO A 196 -3.73 -16.77 -16.63
C PRO A 196 -3.77 -15.74 -15.48
N LEU A 197 -3.31 -16.17 -14.30
CA LEU A 197 -3.19 -15.32 -13.12
C LEU A 197 -1.77 -14.78 -13.01
N LEU A 198 -1.56 -13.48 -13.12
CA LEU A 198 -0.30 -12.83 -12.78
C LEU A 198 -0.35 -12.39 -11.31
N VAL A 199 0.39 -13.10 -10.47
CA VAL A 199 0.43 -12.83 -9.03
C VAL A 199 1.64 -11.94 -8.73
N ALA A 200 1.38 -10.65 -8.55
CA ALA A 200 2.42 -9.68 -8.21
C ALA A 200 2.69 -9.61 -6.69
N TYR A 201 1.69 -9.92 -5.84
CA TYR A 201 1.79 -9.79 -4.38
C TYR A 201 1.37 -11.10 -3.67
N SER A 202 2.33 -11.87 -3.14
CA SER A 202 2.07 -13.06 -2.31
C SER A 202 1.57 -12.71 -0.90
N ILE A 203 0.57 -13.44 -0.41
CA ILE A 203 -0.25 -13.07 0.74
C ILE A 203 0.52 -13.08 2.07
N GLY A 204 1.42 -14.04 2.29
CA GLY A 204 2.05 -14.32 3.58
C GLY A 204 2.84 -13.14 4.14
N PRO A 205 3.89 -12.66 3.45
CA PRO A 205 4.69 -11.52 3.92
C PRO A 205 3.87 -10.24 4.15
N TRP A 206 2.90 -9.95 3.28
CA TRP A 206 1.98 -8.81 3.46
C TRP A 206 1.03 -8.99 4.65
N LEU A 207 0.59 -10.22 4.97
CA LEU A 207 -0.13 -10.52 6.20
C LEU A 207 0.74 -10.21 7.43
N GLY A 208 2.04 -10.51 7.39
CA GLY A 208 2.99 -10.13 8.43
C GLY A 208 2.99 -8.61 8.68
N VAL A 209 3.06 -7.81 7.61
CA VAL A 209 3.00 -6.35 7.69
C VAL A 209 1.65 -5.85 8.25
N LEU A 210 0.53 -6.46 7.82
CA LEU A 210 -0.80 -6.13 8.32
C LEU A 210 -0.94 -6.44 9.82
N LEU A 211 -0.44 -7.60 10.26
CA LEU A 211 -0.42 -8.01 11.67
C LEU A 211 0.43 -7.08 12.51
N ALA A 212 1.61 -6.68 12.04
CA ALA A 212 2.46 -5.71 12.72
C ALA A 212 1.73 -4.38 12.95
N GLY A 213 1.00 -3.89 11.94
CA GLY A 213 0.13 -2.72 12.07
C GLY A 213 -0.97 -2.90 13.12
N TYR A 214 -1.67 -4.04 13.10
CA TYR A 214 -2.71 -4.35 14.09
C TYR A 214 -2.15 -4.46 15.53
N LEU A 215 -0.96 -5.03 15.69
CA LEU A 215 -0.28 -5.18 16.97
C LEU A 215 0.23 -3.85 17.53
N ILE A 216 0.68 -2.91 16.68
CA ILE A 216 1.07 -1.55 17.06
C ILE A 216 -0.14 -0.64 17.31
N GLY A 217 -1.32 -0.99 16.78
CA GLY A 217 -2.59 -0.28 16.99
C GLY A 217 -2.79 0.35 18.37
N PRO A 218 -2.61 -0.37 19.49
CA PRO A 218 -2.73 0.17 20.85
C PRO A 218 -1.91 1.42 21.16
N TRP A 219 -0.77 1.63 20.49
CA TRP A 219 0.05 2.82 20.72
C TRP A 219 -0.69 4.10 20.31
N PHE A 220 -1.64 3.98 19.39
CA PHE A 220 -2.51 5.07 18.95
C PHE A 220 -3.64 5.42 19.94
N ALA A 221 -3.73 4.73 21.07
CA ALA A 221 -4.53 5.14 22.22
C ALA A 221 -3.70 5.80 23.33
N LEU A 222 -2.36 5.77 23.24
CA LEU A 222 -1.48 6.41 24.22
C LEU A 222 -1.48 7.94 24.04
N PRO A 223 -1.15 8.69 25.11
CA PRO A 223 -0.86 10.12 25.03
C PRO A 223 0.23 10.43 24.00
N LEU A 224 0.14 11.61 23.36
CA LEU A 224 1.02 11.98 22.25
C LEU A 224 2.52 11.86 22.55
N PRO A 225 3.05 12.27 23.72
CA PRO A 225 4.49 12.15 24.00
C PRO A 225 4.97 10.69 24.00
N GLU A 226 4.24 9.81 24.67
CA GLU A 226 4.59 8.38 24.78
C GLU A 226 4.41 7.66 23.44
N ARG A 227 3.33 7.96 22.70
CA ARG A 227 3.14 7.44 21.34
C ARG A 227 4.31 7.83 20.43
N THR A 228 4.67 9.11 20.41
CA THR A 228 5.74 9.65 19.57
C THR A 228 7.07 8.97 19.89
N ARG A 229 7.38 8.83 21.19
CA ARG A 229 8.57 8.12 21.67
C ARG A 229 8.61 6.67 21.17
N ARG A 230 7.52 5.90 21.36
CA ARG A 230 7.47 4.50 20.91
C ARG A 230 7.62 4.35 19.40
N LEU A 231 6.94 5.19 18.62
CA LEU A 231 7.06 5.19 17.15
C LEU A 231 8.49 5.48 16.71
N ARG A 232 9.16 6.48 17.30
CA ARG A 232 10.56 6.80 16.98
C ARG A 232 11.53 5.71 17.39
N VAL A 233 11.36 5.13 18.58
CA VAL A 233 12.22 4.02 19.04
C VAL A 233 12.06 2.82 18.11
N ALA A 234 10.83 2.41 17.80
CA ALA A 234 10.58 1.29 16.89
C ALA A 234 11.08 1.58 15.47
N GLY A 235 10.85 2.79 14.95
CA GLY A 235 11.34 3.21 13.63
C GLY A 235 12.87 3.20 13.56
N THR A 236 13.53 3.72 14.59
CA THR A 236 15.00 3.72 14.69
C THR A 236 15.55 2.31 14.81
N ALA A 237 14.93 1.46 15.65
CA ALA A 237 15.34 0.06 15.78
C ALA A 237 15.23 -0.71 14.45
N ALA A 238 14.14 -0.49 13.69
CA ALA A 238 13.98 -1.09 12.37
C ALA A 238 15.03 -0.60 11.37
N LEU A 239 15.35 0.70 11.35
CA LEU A 239 16.38 1.26 10.47
C LEU A 239 17.80 0.81 10.83
N LEU A 240 18.10 0.67 12.13
CA LEU A 240 19.37 0.13 12.60
C LEU A 240 19.50 -1.36 12.24
N LEU A 241 18.42 -2.14 12.41
CA LEU A 241 18.40 -3.55 11.99
C LEU A 241 18.61 -3.68 10.48
N PHE A 242 17.95 -2.81 9.68
CA PHE A 242 18.19 -2.72 8.24
C PHE A 242 19.68 -2.45 7.95
N GLY A 243 20.28 -1.42 8.55
CA GLY A 243 21.68 -1.08 8.31
C GLY A 243 22.65 -2.21 8.69
N ALA A 244 22.45 -2.82 9.86
CA ALA A 244 23.29 -3.90 10.38
C ALA A 244 23.26 -5.15 9.50
N LEU A 245 22.06 -5.61 9.10
CA LEU A 245 21.91 -6.78 8.24
C LEU A 245 22.28 -6.48 6.78
N ARG A 246 21.91 -5.30 6.27
CA ARG A 246 22.24 -4.91 4.90
C ARG A 246 23.75 -4.82 4.71
N ALA A 247 24.49 -4.29 5.69
CA ALA A 247 25.96 -4.17 5.60
C ALA A 247 26.68 -5.51 5.42
N THR A 248 26.14 -6.61 5.95
CA THR A 248 26.79 -7.94 5.89
C THR A 248 26.33 -8.80 4.73
N ASN A 249 25.24 -8.45 4.03
CA ASN A 249 24.57 -9.30 3.03
C ASN A 249 24.18 -10.71 3.53
N TRP A 250 24.17 -10.94 4.85
CA TRP A 250 23.92 -12.28 5.38
C TRP A 250 22.47 -12.70 5.17
N TYR A 251 21.52 -11.87 5.62
CA TYR A 251 20.12 -12.27 5.74
C TYR A 251 19.15 -11.11 5.48
N GLY A 252 17.93 -11.48 5.11
CA GLY A 252 16.78 -10.57 5.07
C GLY A 252 16.53 -9.90 3.71
N ASP A 253 17.31 -10.22 2.69
CA ASP A 253 17.04 -9.81 1.32
C ASP A 253 17.64 -10.82 0.34
N PRO A 254 16.87 -11.37 -0.62
CA PRO A 254 17.40 -12.35 -1.58
C PRO A 254 18.36 -11.73 -2.61
N ALA A 255 18.43 -10.39 -2.68
CA ALA A 255 19.28 -9.66 -3.61
C ALA A 255 20.41 -8.92 -2.86
N PRO A 256 21.60 -9.54 -2.67
CA PRO A 256 22.71 -8.87 -1.98
C PRO A 256 23.15 -7.61 -2.74
N TRP A 257 23.48 -6.54 -2.01
CA TRP A 257 24.09 -5.38 -2.66
C TRP A 257 25.52 -5.72 -3.08
N SER A 258 26.00 -5.05 -4.12
CA SER A 258 27.35 -5.26 -4.63
C SER A 258 27.97 -3.95 -5.08
N GLN A 259 29.29 -3.90 -5.10
CA GLN A 259 30.04 -2.79 -5.69
C GLN A 259 29.71 -2.69 -7.17
N GLN A 260 29.36 -1.50 -7.63
CA GLN A 260 28.99 -1.26 -9.01
C GLN A 260 30.16 -0.71 -9.81
N ALA A 261 30.41 -1.28 -10.99
CA ALA A 261 31.45 -0.82 -11.91
C ALA A 261 31.27 0.65 -12.35
N ARG A 262 30.03 1.16 -12.25
CA ARG A 262 29.66 2.56 -12.54
C ARG A 262 30.04 3.56 -11.44
N GLY A 263 30.76 3.11 -10.40
CA GLY A 263 31.33 3.94 -9.35
C GLY A 263 30.55 3.91 -8.03
N ALA A 264 31.13 4.56 -7.02
CA ALA A 264 30.67 4.51 -5.63
C ALA A 264 29.20 4.93 -5.45
N TRP A 265 28.72 5.91 -6.22
CA TRP A 265 27.32 6.34 -6.14
C TRP A 265 26.34 5.22 -6.52
N TYR A 266 26.63 4.46 -7.58
CA TYR A 266 25.80 3.32 -7.96
C TYR A 266 25.89 2.17 -6.94
N THR A 267 27.03 2.02 -6.25
CA THR A 267 27.13 1.12 -5.09
C THR A 267 26.20 1.55 -3.95
N VAL A 268 26.06 2.86 -3.68
CA VAL A 268 25.07 3.36 -2.72
C VAL A 268 23.64 3.05 -3.18
N LEU A 269 23.34 3.20 -4.47
CA LEU A 269 22.03 2.80 -5.02
C LEU A 269 21.79 1.29 -4.85
N SER A 270 22.82 0.45 -5.04
CA SER A 270 22.78 -0.99 -4.77
C SER A 270 22.47 -1.28 -3.31
N PHE A 271 23.09 -0.55 -2.39
CA PHE A 271 22.87 -0.71 -0.95
C PHE A 271 21.40 -0.48 -0.56
N VAL A 272 20.76 0.56 -1.11
CA VAL A 272 19.36 0.90 -0.79
C VAL A 272 18.32 0.16 -1.66
N ASN A 273 18.75 -0.53 -2.72
CA ASN A 273 17.88 -1.33 -3.57
C ASN A 273 17.58 -2.68 -2.91
N VAL A 274 16.33 -2.88 -2.49
CA VAL A 274 15.89 -4.04 -1.70
C VAL A 274 14.63 -4.67 -2.30
N SER A 275 14.44 -5.97 -2.08
CA SER A 275 13.42 -6.77 -2.77
C SER A 275 12.00 -6.50 -2.25
N LYS A 276 11.12 -6.06 -3.16
CA LYS A 276 9.71 -5.76 -2.88
C LYS A 276 8.76 -6.96 -3.07
N TYR A 277 9.13 -7.93 -3.90
CA TYR A 277 8.23 -9.01 -4.35
C TYR A 277 8.84 -10.39 -4.10
N PRO A 278 8.54 -11.04 -2.96
CA PRO A 278 7.77 -10.53 -1.82
C PRO A 278 8.56 -9.48 -1.02
N PRO A 279 7.91 -8.71 -0.10
CA PRO A 279 8.61 -7.70 0.68
C PRO A 279 9.57 -8.39 1.65
N SER A 280 10.88 -8.30 1.38
CA SER A 280 11.90 -8.89 2.23
C SER A 280 11.94 -8.23 3.62
N LEU A 281 12.58 -8.88 4.60
CA LEU A 281 12.80 -8.30 5.93
C LEU A 281 13.48 -6.93 5.82
N LEU A 282 14.52 -6.79 5.00
CA LEU A 282 15.23 -5.51 4.83
C LEU A 282 14.33 -4.47 4.15
N PHE A 283 13.51 -4.87 3.18
CA PHE A 283 12.49 -3.98 2.62
C PHE A 283 11.48 -3.52 3.68
N ALA A 284 10.98 -4.42 4.53
CA ALA A 284 10.04 -4.10 5.60
C ALA A 284 10.69 -3.19 6.66
N CYS A 285 11.92 -3.48 7.09
CA CYS A 285 12.65 -2.66 8.06
C CYS A 285 12.90 -1.24 7.56
N LEU A 286 13.38 -1.09 6.32
CA LEU A 286 13.60 0.22 5.70
C LEU A 286 12.30 1.01 5.58
N THR A 287 11.28 0.40 4.96
CA THR A 287 10.05 1.10 4.61
C THR A 287 9.16 1.40 5.81
N LEU A 288 8.96 0.42 6.71
CA LEU A 288 8.18 0.62 7.94
C LEU A 288 8.95 1.48 8.95
N GLY A 289 10.28 1.38 9.01
CA GLY A 289 11.10 2.25 9.83
C GLY A 289 10.90 3.73 9.49
N VAL A 290 10.94 4.07 8.20
CA VAL A 290 10.62 5.42 7.71
C VAL A 290 9.15 5.77 7.96
N ALA A 291 8.21 4.85 7.72
CA ALA A 291 6.78 5.11 7.96
C ALA A 291 6.48 5.45 9.43
N LEU A 292 7.12 4.78 10.38
CA LEU A 292 7.00 5.06 11.82
C LEU A 292 7.56 6.44 12.18
N TRP A 293 8.69 6.85 11.58
CA TRP A 293 9.22 8.20 11.71
C TRP A 293 8.26 9.26 11.15
N LEU A 294 7.74 9.05 9.95
CA LEU A 294 6.74 9.92 9.32
C LEU A 294 5.49 10.06 10.19
N LEU A 295 4.99 8.95 10.74
CA LEU A 295 3.86 8.95 11.66
C LEU A 295 4.18 9.78 12.91
N SER A 296 5.35 9.59 13.51
CA SER A 296 5.76 10.35 14.70
C SER A 296 5.87 11.86 14.45
N GLY A 297 6.29 12.28 13.25
CA GLY A 297 6.38 13.68 12.87
C GLY A 297 5.02 14.28 12.52
N ALA A 298 4.15 13.49 11.87
CA ALA A 298 2.84 13.94 11.41
C ALA A 298 1.84 14.21 12.54
N GLU A 299 2.05 13.67 13.75
CA GLU A 299 1.16 13.92 14.91
C GLU A 299 1.09 15.40 15.31
N GLN A 300 2.13 16.19 15.00
CA GLN A 300 2.21 17.62 15.36
C GLN A 300 1.91 18.56 14.17
N LEU A 301 1.67 18.01 12.98
CA LEU A 301 1.47 18.82 11.78
C LEU A 301 0.04 19.34 11.67
N SER A 302 -0.13 20.64 11.93
CA SER A 302 -1.37 21.39 11.68
C SER A 302 -1.30 22.28 10.42
N SER A 303 -0.21 22.20 9.66
CA SER A 303 0.11 23.07 8.53
C SER A 303 -0.86 22.91 7.34
N ARG A 304 -0.84 23.88 6.40
CA ARG A 304 -1.62 23.82 5.14
C ARG A 304 -1.35 22.55 4.33
N PRO A 305 -0.09 22.12 4.10
CA PRO A 305 0.20 20.87 3.40
C PRO A 305 -0.40 19.64 4.09
N ALA A 306 -0.35 19.56 5.43
CA ALA A 306 -0.91 18.45 6.17
C ALA A 306 -2.44 18.32 5.97
N ARG A 307 -3.16 19.46 5.90
CA ARG A 307 -4.60 19.45 5.59
C ARG A 307 -4.89 18.95 4.18
N TRP A 308 -4.05 19.33 3.21
CA TRP A 308 -4.19 18.89 1.83
C TRP A 308 -3.96 17.38 1.70
N LEU A 309 -2.90 16.85 2.31
CA LEU A 309 -2.61 15.41 2.36
C LEU A 309 -3.75 14.62 3.03
N ARG A 310 -4.30 15.14 4.14
CA ARG A 310 -5.43 14.51 4.83
C ARG A 310 -6.65 14.30 3.95
N THR A 311 -6.93 15.19 3.00
CA THR A 311 -8.07 15.04 2.10
C THR A 311 -7.97 13.72 1.32
N TYR A 312 -6.80 13.41 0.76
CA TYR A 312 -6.57 12.12 0.09
C TYR A 312 -6.63 10.96 1.09
N GLY A 313 -5.91 11.05 2.21
CA GLY A 313 -5.79 9.96 3.18
C GLY A 313 -7.09 9.54 3.87
N ARG A 314 -8.12 10.39 3.85
CA ARG A 314 -9.46 10.09 4.40
C ARG A 314 -10.34 9.26 3.46
N VAL A 315 -10.03 9.27 2.16
CA VAL A 315 -10.79 8.55 1.13
C VAL A 315 -9.87 7.73 0.21
N PRO A 316 -9.03 6.86 0.79
CA PRO A 316 -7.92 6.25 0.07
C PRO A 316 -8.35 5.33 -1.07
N PHE A 317 -9.38 4.52 -0.88
CA PHE A 317 -9.86 3.60 -1.91
C PHE A 317 -10.58 4.34 -3.04
N PHE A 318 -11.30 5.42 -2.73
CA PHE A 318 -11.93 6.28 -3.75
C PHE A 318 -10.90 6.93 -4.67
N TYR A 319 -9.86 7.54 -4.11
CA TYR A 319 -8.73 8.03 -4.90
C TYR A 319 -8.03 6.89 -5.64
N TYR A 320 -7.84 5.73 -5.00
CA TYR A 320 -7.23 4.56 -5.62
C TYR A 320 -7.96 4.17 -6.92
N MET A 321 -9.28 4.10 -6.89
CA MET A 321 -10.07 3.78 -8.09
C MET A 321 -9.96 4.87 -9.16
N LEU A 322 -10.14 6.14 -8.77
CA LEU A 322 -10.18 7.24 -9.73
C LEU A 322 -8.81 7.53 -10.37
N HIS A 323 -7.71 7.44 -9.62
CA HIS A 323 -6.39 7.69 -10.20
C HIS A 323 -6.02 6.59 -11.20
N LEU A 324 -6.32 5.32 -10.94
CA LEU A 324 -6.07 4.25 -11.92
C LEU A 324 -6.88 4.47 -13.19
N LEU A 325 -8.18 4.79 -13.06
CA LEU A 325 -9.03 5.07 -14.21
C LEU A 325 -8.51 6.27 -15.03
N LEU A 326 -8.15 7.36 -14.35
CA LEU A 326 -7.67 8.58 -14.99
C LEU A 326 -6.30 8.37 -15.67
N ILE A 327 -5.39 7.63 -15.03
CA ILE A 327 -4.06 7.35 -15.57
C ILE A 327 -4.15 6.37 -16.75
N SER A 328 -4.83 5.24 -16.56
CA SER A 328 -4.97 4.20 -17.58
C SER A 328 -5.74 4.73 -18.80
N GLY A 329 -6.89 5.37 -18.58
CA GLY A 329 -7.68 5.99 -19.64
C GLY A 329 -6.97 7.19 -20.29
N GLY A 330 -6.25 7.98 -19.51
CA GLY A 330 -5.45 9.08 -20.02
C GLY A 330 -4.31 8.60 -20.94
N SER A 331 -3.63 7.51 -20.59
CA SER A 331 -2.60 6.91 -21.44
C SER A 331 -3.19 6.32 -22.71
N TRP A 332 -4.34 5.64 -22.62
CA TRP A 332 -5.07 5.14 -23.77
C TRP A 332 -5.43 6.25 -24.76
N LEU A 333 -5.95 7.39 -24.27
CA LEU A 333 -6.29 8.55 -25.10
C LEU A 333 -5.05 9.22 -25.69
N TRP A 334 -4.01 9.40 -24.88
CA TRP A 334 -2.76 10.01 -25.32
C TRP A 334 -2.08 9.19 -26.42
N THR A 335 -1.96 7.88 -26.24
CA THR A 335 -1.35 6.98 -27.24
C THR A 335 -2.16 6.96 -28.53
N ARG A 336 -3.49 6.94 -28.45
CA ARG A 336 -4.37 7.08 -29.62
C ARG A 336 -4.12 8.38 -30.38
N ALA A 337 -4.00 9.50 -29.67
CA ALA A 337 -3.75 10.79 -30.28
C ALA A 337 -2.33 10.91 -30.87
N ALA A 338 -1.32 10.37 -30.20
CA ALA A 338 0.08 10.49 -30.59
C ALA A 338 0.52 9.48 -31.66
N PHE A 339 -0.06 8.28 -31.67
CA PHE A 339 0.39 7.15 -32.49
C PHE A 339 -0.71 6.58 -33.40
N GLY A 340 -1.89 7.20 -33.44
CA GLY A 340 -3.02 6.81 -34.29
C GLY A 340 -3.86 5.64 -33.78
N GLN A 341 -3.41 4.91 -32.76
CA GLN A 341 -4.13 3.82 -32.13
C GLN A 341 -3.77 3.72 -30.63
N PRO A 342 -4.66 3.18 -29.79
CA PRO A 342 -4.36 3.04 -28.37
C PRO A 342 -3.33 1.95 -28.12
N PHE A 343 -2.40 2.21 -27.20
CA PHE A 343 -1.41 1.24 -26.73
C PHE A 343 -1.46 1.14 -25.21
N ASN A 344 -1.49 -0.08 -24.69
CA ASN A 344 -1.32 -0.33 -23.26
C ASN A 344 0.17 -0.53 -22.93
N LEU A 345 0.94 0.56 -22.93
CA LEU A 345 2.40 0.52 -22.76
C LEU A 345 2.85 -0.16 -21.45
N ALA A 346 2.01 -0.16 -20.41
CA ALA A 346 2.32 -0.77 -19.11
C ALA A 346 2.34 -2.30 -19.14
N PHE A 347 1.54 -2.90 -20.04
CA PHE A 347 1.30 -4.35 -20.10
C PHE A 347 1.72 -4.98 -21.44
N SER A 348 2.07 -4.17 -22.44
CA SER A 348 2.69 -4.64 -23.68
C SER A 348 4.21 -4.73 -23.56
N THR A 349 4.79 -5.61 -24.37
CA THR A 349 6.24 -5.78 -24.44
C THR A 349 6.89 -4.61 -25.19
N PRO A 350 8.17 -4.28 -24.93
CA PRO A 350 8.87 -3.21 -25.63
C PRO A 350 8.88 -3.35 -27.16
N ALA A 351 8.78 -4.58 -27.68
CA ALA A 351 8.70 -4.85 -29.11
C ALA A 351 7.36 -4.43 -29.75
N GLU A 352 6.29 -4.35 -28.95
CA GLU A 352 4.95 -3.94 -29.37
C GLU A 352 4.72 -2.43 -29.23
N TRP A 353 5.68 -1.70 -28.65
CA TRP A 353 5.55 -0.26 -28.47
C TRP A 353 5.66 0.48 -29.82
N PRO A 354 5.02 1.66 -29.96
CA PRO A 354 5.17 2.49 -31.15
C PRO A 354 6.64 2.82 -31.42
N ALA A 355 7.09 2.73 -32.67
CA ALA A 355 8.48 3.03 -33.02
C ALA A 355 8.91 4.47 -32.66
N ALA A 356 7.96 5.43 -32.65
CA ALA A 356 8.21 6.82 -32.26
C ALA A 356 8.14 7.06 -30.75
N TYR A 357 7.75 6.08 -29.94
CA TYR A 357 7.63 6.23 -28.49
C TYR A 357 9.00 6.30 -27.84
N GLN A 358 9.15 7.26 -26.90
CA GLN A 358 10.33 7.36 -26.05
C GLN A 358 9.92 7.59 -24.58
N PRO A 359 10.54 6.90 -23.61
CA PRO A 359 10.30 7.14 -22.19
C PRO A 359 10.69 8.57 -21.78
N SER A 360 9.88 9.24 -20.97
CA SER A 360 10.17 10.60 -20.51
C SER A 360 9.73 10.82 -19.06
N LEU A 361 10.70 11.13 -18.18
CA LEU A 361 10.41 11.50 -16.80
C LEU A 361 9.65 12.83 -16.70
N LEU A 362 9.91 13.78 -17.60
CA LEU A 362 9.17 15.03 -17.63
C LEU A 362 7.68 14.77 -17.84
N ARG A 363 7.34 13.89 -18.80
CA ARG A 363 5.96 13.45 -19.01
C ARG A 363 5.38 12.79 -17.77
N THR A 364 6.15 11.92 -17.10
CA THR A 364 5.73 11.29 -15.84
C THR A 364 5.36 12.33 -14.78
N TYR A 365 6.23 13.31 -14.52
CA TYR A 365 5.97 14.30 -13.46
C TYR A 365 4.86 15.28 -13.82
N VAL A 366 4.77 15.72 -15.08
CA VAL A 366 3.69 16.62 -15.53
C VAL A 366 2.33 15.93 -15.40
N VAL A 367 2.21 14.70 -15.91
CA VAL A 367 0.96 13.93 -15.81
C VAL A 367 0.64 13.61 -14.35
N TRP A 368 1.62 13.25 -13.54
CA TRP A 368 1.44 13.01 -12.11
C TRP A 368 0.88 14.23 -11.37
N LEU A 369 1.48 15.42 -11.56
CA LEU A 369 0.99 16.66 -10.96
C LEU A 369 -0.43 16.99 -11.43
N ALA A 370 -0.73 16.78 -12.71
CA ALA A 370 -2.07 16.96 -13.25
C ALA A 370 -3.09 16.02 -12.59
N VAL A 371 -2.79 14.71 -12.52
CA VAL A 371 -3.65 13.70 -11.88
C VAL A 371 -3.90 14.05 -10.41
N VAL A 372 -2.85 14.35 -9.65
CA VAL A 372 -2.96 14.70 -8.24
C VAL A 372 -3.81 15.96 -8.06
N GLY A 373 -3.55 17.01 -8.85
CA GLY A 373 -4.30 18.27 -8.80
C GLY A 373 -5.78 18.10 -9.15
N LEU A 374 -6.09 17.37 -10.24
CA LEU A 374 -7.46 17.09 -10.68
C LEU A 374 -8.25 16.31 -9.65
N LEU A 375 -7.63 15.30 -9.02
CA LEU A 375 -8.31 14.43 -8.06
C LEU A 375 -8.50 15.07 -6.67
N TYR A 376 -7.90 16.23 -6.41
CA TYR A 376 -8.11 16.93 -5.14
C TYR A 376 -9.59 17.25 -4.90
N TRP A 377 -10.28 17.81 -5.90
CA TRP A 377 -11.66 18.26 -5.77
C TRP A 377 -12.65 17.11 -5.58
N PRO A 378 -12.62 16.02 -6.39
CA PRO A 378 -13.43 14.83 -6.14
C PRO A 378 -13.18 14.23 -4.75
N CYS A 379 -11.92 14.14 -4.31
CA CYS A 379 -11.61 13.59 -2.98
C CYS A 379 -12.19 14.46 -1.86
N ARG A 380 -12.06 15.78 -1.97
CA ARG A 380 -12.63 16.74 -1.00
C ARG A 380 -14.15 16.67 -0.96
N TRP A 381 -14.80 16.57 -2.13
CA TRP A 381 -16.24 16.39 -2.21
C TRP A 381 -16.69 15.09 -1.55
N TYR A 382 -16.05 13.98 -1.88
CA TYR A 382 -16.41 12.67 -1.34
C TYR A 382 -16.16 12.56 0.17
N GLU A 383 -15.09 13.20 0.66
CA GLU A 383 -14.83 13.35 2.10
C GLU A 383 -16.00 14.05 2.80
N GLY A 384 -16.48 15.17 2.26
CA GLY A 384 -17.64 15.90 2.80
C GLY A 384 -18.93 15.09 2.70
N TYR A 385 -19.11 14.34 1.60
CA TYR A 385 -20.26 13.48 1.38
C TYR A 385 -20.36 12.37 2.45
N ARG A 386 -19.25 11.68 2.76
CA ARG A 386 -19.17 10.64 3.81
C ARG A 386 -19.39 11.18 5.23
N GLN A 387 -19.20 12.47 5.46
CA GLN A 387 -19.49 13.07 6.77
C GLN A 387 -21.00 13.30 6.97
N ARG A 388 -21.72 13.56 5.88
CA ARG A 388 -23.17 13.86 5.90
C ARG A 388 -24.05 12.62 5.75
N HIS A 389 -23.53 11.54 5.17
CA HIS A 389 -24.29 10.35 4.84
C HIS A 389 -23.68 9.09 5.46
N ARG A 390 -24.52 8.14 5.88
CA ARG A 390 -24.12 6.84 6.42
C ARG A 390 -24.86 5.71 5.73
N TYR A 391 -24.39 5.31 4.55
CA TYR A 391 -24.88 4.11 3.87
C TYR A 391 -23.97 2.91 4.15
N TRP A 392 -24.52 1.70 4.10
CA TRP A 392 -23.78 0.47 4.39
C TRP A 392 -22.59 0.27 3.44
N TRP A 393 -22.75 0.58 2.15
CA TRP A 393 -21.72 0.43 1.10
C TRP A 393 -20.56 1.43 1.25
N MET A 394 -20.75 2.56 1.94
CA MET A 394 -19.67 3.54 2.21
C MET A 394 -18.61 3.02 3.19
N SER A 395 -18.87 1.89 3.82
CA SER A 395 -17.88 1.17 4.62
C SER A 395 -17.07 0.17 3.80
N TYR A 396 -17.40 -0.02 2.52
CA TYR A 396 -16.70 -0.86 1.54
C TYR A 396 -15.93 -0.04 0.49
N LEU A 397 -16.15 1.28 0.47
CA LEU A 397 -15.33 2.30 -0.21
C LEU A 397 -14.55 3.13 0.82
#